data_AF-F4WAB5-F1
#
_entry.id   AF-F4WAB5-F1
#
_cell.length_a   1.000
_cell.length_b   1.000
_cell.length_c   1.000
_cell.angle_alpha   90.00
_cell.angle_beta   90.00
_cell.angle_gamma   90.00
#
_symmetry.space_group_name_H-M   'P 1'
#
loop_
_entity.id
_entity.type
_entity.pdbx_description
1 polymer ?
#
loop_
_entity_poly.entity_id
_entity_poly.type
_entity_poly.pdbx_seq_one_letter_code
_entity_poly.pdbx_strand_id
1 'polypeptide(L)'
;MFETLNFVLTKQHVWEVLIFCFNWKKSAAEVHRMLVEVYGDTAPTDKLCREWFKDGDFSVENKPRSGQPKKFEDKELEALLENQSQTQEELAESLGVPQQAVSARLRAMGIIQKQGHWVLYELKSRDVERRFFTCEQLIQRQQRKVFLHRIVTGDEKWIFYNPKKKKYYAKSEIVAIDLNINTKAEHS
;
A
#
# COMPACT_ATOMS: atom_id res chain seq x y z
N MET A 1 -38.55 -37.02 4.93
CA MET A 1 -38.34 -35.58 4.75
C MET A 1 -36.87 -35.38 4.49
N PHE A 2 -36.46 -35.16 3.24
CA PHE A 2 -35.08 -34.83 2.94
C PHE A 2 -34.91 -33.33 3.21
N GLU A 3 -34.03 -32.99 4.15
CA GLU A 3 -33.59 -31.61 4.37
C GLU A 3 -33.07 -31.07 3.05
N THR A 4 -33.71 -30.02 2.54
CA THR A 4 -33.20 -29.27 1.39
C THR A 4 -31.91 -28.59 1.83
N LEU A 5 -30.78 -29.22 1.51
CA LEU A 5 -29.48 -28.56 1.48
C LEU A 5 -29.66 -27.28 0.67
N ASN A 6 -29.71 -26.13 1.35
CA ASN A 6 -29.76 -24.81 0.74
C ASN A 6 -28.41 -24.55 0.07
N PHE A 7 -28.19 -25.18 -1.08
CA PHE A 7 -27.03 -24.91 -1.91
C PHE A 7 -27.18 -23.51 -2.49
N VAL A 8 -26.37 -22.57 -1.99
CA VAL A 8 -26.36 -21.19 -2.48
C VAL A 8 -25.55 -21.15 -3.77
N LEU A 9 -26.22 -20.91 -4.88
CA LEU A 9 -25.61 -20.75 -6.19
C LEU A 9 -24.63 -19.57 -6.16
N THR A 10 -23.32 -19.84 -6.24
CA THR A 10 -22.31 -18.80 -6.39
C THR A 10 -22.16 -18.44 -7.86
N LYS A 11 -21.75 -17.19 -8.15
CA LYS A 11 -21.58 -16.73 -9.54
C LYS A 11 -20.56 -17.59 -10.31
N GLN A 12 -19.51 -18.08 -9.65
CA GLN A 12 -18.53 -18.98 -10.27
C GLN A 12 -19.15 -20.30 -10.70
N HIS A 13 -19.97 -20.90 -9.83
CA HIS A 13 -20.67 -22.16 -10.12
C HIS A 13 -21.58 -22.04 -11.34
N VAL A 14 -22.26 -20.91 -11.50
CA VAL A 14 -23.07 -20.62 -12.69
C VAL A 14 -22.21 -20.63 -13.97
N TRP A 15 -21.06 -19.96 -13.94
CA TRP A 15 -20.17 -19.94 -15.11
C TRP A 15 -19.60 -21.32 -15.44
N GLU A 16 -19.19 -22.10 -14.44
CA GLU A 16 -18.69 -23.47 -14.64
C GLU A 16 -19.72 -24.39 -15.29
N VAL A 17 -20.99 -24.31 -14.84
CA VAL A 17 -22.09 -25.08 -15.44
C VAL A 17 -22.39 -24.62 -16.87
N LEU A 18 -22.33 -23.31 -17.14
CA LEU A 18 -22.49 -22.77 -18.50
C LEU A 18 -21.37 -23.27 -19.44
N ILE A 19 -20.12 -23.31 -18.98
CA ILE A 19 -18.97 -23.86 -19.72
C ILE A 19 -19.18 -25.34 -20.01
N PHE A 20 -19.59 -26.12 -19.00
CA PHE A 20 -19.88 -27.54 -19.16
C PHE A 20 -20.96 -27.77 -20.23
N CYS A 21 -22.08 -27.05 -20.16
CA CYS A 21 -23.18 -27.16 -21.11
C CYS A 21 -22.80 -26.70 -22.53
N PHE A 22 -21.95 -25.68 -22.64
CA PHE A 22 -21.40 -25.24 -23.92
C PHE A 22 -20.54 -26.33 -24.58
N ASN A 23 -19.66 -26.97 -23.80
CA ASN A 23 -18.86 -28.11 -24.26
C ASN A 23 -19.72 -29.32 -24.64
N TRP A 24 -20.85 -29.51 -23.95
CA TRP A 24 -21.88 -30.50 -24.30
C TRP A 24 -22.68 -30.13 -25.57
N LYS A 25 -22.39 -29.00 -26.24
CA LYS A 25 -23.08 -28.53 -27.46
C LYS A 25 -24.56 -28.21 -27.27
N LYS A 26 -24.96 -27.81 -26.05
CA LYS A 26 -26.33 -27.31 -25.78
C LYS A 26 -26.48 -25.86 -26.20
N SER A 27 -27.67 -25.49 -26.66
CA SER A 27 -28.02 -24.10 -26.96
C SER A 27 -28.35 -23.32 -25.69
N ALA A 28 -28.11 -22.00 -25.68
CA ALA A 28 -28.39 -21.15 -24.51
C ALA A 28 -29.83 -21.30 -23.95
N ALA A 29 -30.81 -21.52 -24.83
CA ALA A 29 -32.20 -21.72 -24.44
C ALA A 29 -32.45 -23.06 -23.73
N GLU A 30 -31.77 -24.14 -24.16
CA GLU A 30 -31.83 -25.44 -23.48
C GLU A 30 -31.14 -25.37 -22.13
N VAL A 31 -29.98 -24.69 -22.07
CA VAL A 31 -29.24 -24.53 -20.82
C VAL A 31 -30.04 -23.74 -19.79
N HIS A 32 -30.72 -22.67 -20.20
CA HIS A 32 -31.60 -21.94 -19.29
C HIS A 32 -32.73 -22.83 -18.74
N ARG A 33 -33.37 -23.65 -19.59
CA ARG A 33 -34.41 -24.58 -19.12
C ARG A 33 -33.87 -25.61 -18.12
N MET A 34 -32.71 -26.18 -18.39
CA MET A 34 -32.04 -27.11 -17.47
C MET A 34 -31.68 -26.44 -16.14
N LEU A 35 -31.17 -25.20 -16.18
CA LEU A 35 -30.80 -24.46 -14.97
C LEU A 35 -32.03 -24.11 -14.12
N VAL A 36 -33.14 -23.70 -14.75
CA VAL A 36 -34.40 -23.45 -14.05
C VAL A 36 -34.99 -24.74 -13.46
N GLU A 37 -34.86 -25.87 -14.15
CA GLU A 37 -35.32 -27.17 -13.65
C GLU A 37 -34.52 -27.65 -12.43
N VAL A 38 -33.20 -27.44 -12.41
CA VAL A 38 -32.33 -27.86 -11.29
C VAL A 38 -32.31 -26.85 -10.14
N TYR A 39 -32.27 -25.55 -10.42
CA TYR A 39 -32.03 -24.49 -9.43
C TYR A 39 -33.25 -23.59 -9.15
N GLY A 40 -34.35 -23.77 -9.88
CA GLY A 40 -35.59 -23.02 -9.68
C GLY A 40 -35.39 -21.51 -9.77
N ASP A 41 -35.92 -20.78 -8.79
CA ASP A 41 -35.89 -19.31 -8.73
C ASP A 41 -34.49 -18.72 -8.54
N THR A 42 -33.49 -19.54 -8.16
CA THR A 42 -32.10 -19.11 -8.01
C THR A 42 -31.29 -19.21 -9.31
N ALA A 43 -31.92 -19.69 -10.39
CA ALA A 43 -31.28 -19.84 -11.68
C ALA A 43 -30.96 -18.49 -12.36
N PRO A 44 -29.87 -18.41 -13.15
CA PRO A 44 -29.56 -17.24 -13.95
C PRO A 44 -30.63 -16.96 -15.02
N THR A 45 -30.89 -15.70 -15.30
CA THR A 45 -31.87 -15.27 -16.30
C THR A 45 -31.48 -15.70 -17.73
N ASP A 46 -32.46 -16.01 -18.57
CA ASP A 46 -32.27 -16.35 -20.00
C ASP A 46 -31.39 -15.32 -20.75
N LYS A 47 -31.57 -14.03 -20.44
CA LYS A 47 -30.73 -12.96 -20.99
C LYS A 47 -29.24 -13.14 -20.67
N LEU A 48 -28.90 -13.47 -19.43
CA LEU A 48 -27.51 -13.73 -19.01
C LEU A 48 -26.92 -14.92 -19.77
N CYS A 49 -27.71 -16.01 -19.90
CA CYS A 49 -27.28 -17.21 -20.62
C CYS A 49 -27.00 -16.88 -22.10
N ARG A 50 -27.87 -16.11 -22.75
CA ARG A 50 -27.68 -15.72 -24.16
C ARG A 50 -26.53 -14.77 -24.37
N GLU A 51 -26.35 -13.78 -23.49
CA GLU A 51 -25.23 -12.84 -23.57
C GLU A 51 -23.90 -13.57 -23.41
N TRP A 52 -23.81 -14.51 -22.47
CA TRP A 52 -22.59 -15.29 -22.27
C TRP A 52 -22.25 -16.21 -23.45
N PHE A 53 -23.24 -16.91 -24.00
CA PHE A 53 -23.06 -17.76 -25.18
C PHE A 53 -22.68 -16.96 -26.44
N LYS A 54 -22.94 -15.65 -26.49
CA LYS A 54 -22.53 -14.76 -27.58
C LYS A 54 -21.10 -14.27 -27.46
N ASP A 55 -20.65 -13.94 -26.26
CA ASP A 55 -19.32 -13.38 -26.02
C ASP A 55 -18.21 -14.43 -26.23
N GLY A 56 -18.49 -15.72 -26.03
CA GLY A 56 -17.53 -16.81 -26.24
C GLY A 56 -16.30 -16.76 -25.32
N ASP A 57 -16.34 -15.89 -24.32
CA ASP A 57 -15.30 -15.68 -23.31
C ASP A 57 -15.55 -16.64 -22.14
N PHE A 58 -14.71 -17.67 -22.02
CA PHE A 58 -14.79 -18.67 -20.96
C PHE A 58 -14.15 -18.19 -19.64
N SER A 59 -13.77 -16.93 -19.53
CA SER A 59 -13.27 -16.37 -18.27
C SER A 59 -14.38 -16.36 -17.22
N VAL A 60 -14.14 -17.08 -16.11
CA VAL A 60 -15.01 -17.11 -14.93
C VAL A 60 -14.85 -15.83 -14.09
N GLU A 61 -13.78 -15.07 -14.34
CA GLU A 61 -13.49 -13.82 -13.64
C GLU A 61 -14.29 -12.65 -14.21
N ASN A 62 -14.73 -11.75 -13.33
CA ASN A 62 -15.37 -10.52 -13.78
C ASN A 62 -14.35 -9.68 -14.57
N LYS A 63 -14.73 -9.25 -15.78
CA LYS A 63 -14.00 -8.21 -16.50
C LYS A 63 -13.77 -7.01 -15.56
N PRO A 64 -12.60 -6.36 -15.62
CA PRO A 64 -12.30 -5.21 -14.77
C PRO A 64 -13.41 -4.17 -14.96
N ARG A 65 -14.12 -3.86 -13.87
CA ARG A 65 -15.14 -2.82 -13.91
C ARG A 65 -14.45 -1.48 -14.14
N SER A 66 -15.06 -0.60 -14.93
CA SER A 66 -14.62 0.79 -14.97
C SER A 66 -14.78 1.36 -13.57
N GLY A 67 -13.66 1.50 -12.85
CA GLY A 67 -13.65 2.10 -11.53
C GLY A 67 -14.01 3.59 -11.60
N GLN A 68 -14.06 4.22 -10.43
CA GLN A 68 -14.15 5.68 -10.38
C GLN A 68 -12.95 6.29 -11.13
N PRO A 69 -13.19 7.26 -12.03
CA PRO A 69 -12.09 7.94 -12.71
C PRO A 69 -11.14 8.57 -11.70
N LYS A 70 -9.83 8.49 -12.00
CA LYS A 70 -8.79 9.10 -11.16
C LYS A 70 -9.03 10.61 -11.11
N LYS A 71 -8.97 11.20 -9.91
CA LYS A 71 -9.16 12.64 -9.71
C LYS A 71 -7.93 13.48 -10.11
N PHE A 72 -6.75 12.87 -10.12
CA PHE A 72 -5.49 13.48 -10.52
C PHE A 72 -4.52 12.38 -11.03
N GLU A 73 -3.53 12.79 -11.82
CA GLU A 73 -2.55 11.88 -12.43
C GLU A 73 -1.36 11.60 -11.49
N ASP A 74 -0.74 10.42 -11.62
CA ASP A 74 0.41 10.05 -10.77
C ASP A 74 1.59 11.00 -10.92
N LYS A 75 1.77 11.51 -12.14
CA LYS A 75 2.85 12.45 -12.48
C LYS A 75 2.74 13.78 -11.74
N GLU A 76 1.50 14.23 -11.49
CA GLU A 76 1.27 15.48 -10.76
C GLU A 76 1.65 15.33 -9.29
N LEU A 77 1.34 14.16 -8.69
CA LEU A 77 1.74 13.84 -7.33
C LEU A 77 3.25 13.62 -7.21
N GLU A 78 3.88 12.97 -8.19
CA GLU A 78 5.34 12.79 -8.21
C GLU A 78 6.09 14.12 -8.29
N ALA A 79 5.64 15.04 -9.15
CA ALA A 79 6.26 16.36 -9.28
C ALA A 79 6.19 17.17 -7.96
N LEU A 80 5.10 17.03 -7.20
CA LEU A 80 4.98 17.67 -5.89
C LEU A 80 5.91 17.04 -4.85
N LEU A 81 6.11 15.71 -4.89
CA LEU A 81 6.98 14.98 -3.98
C LEU A 81 8.48 15.27 -4.17
N GLU A 82 8.90 15.79 -5.32
CA GLU A 82 10.30 16.22 -5.53
C GLU A 82 10.71 17.34 -4.56
N ASN A 83 9.76 18.17 -4.12
CA ASN A 83 10.00 19.20 -3.12
C ASN A 83 9.92 18.58 -1.72
N GLN A 84 11.09 18.44 -1.08
CA GLN A 84 11.28 17.65 0.13
C GLN A 84 10.29 17.97 1.26
N SER A 85 9.69 16.90 1.79
CA SER A 85 8.99 16.82 3.08
C SER A 85 7.66 17.56 3.24
N GLN A 86 6.81 17.57 2.21
CA GLN A 86 5.43 18.05 2.36
C GLN A 86 4.55 17.11 3.19
N THR A 87 3.58 17.69 3.89
CA THR A 87 2.54 16.92 4.60
C THR A 87 1.45 16.43 3.64
N GLN A 88 0.70 15.39 4.04
CA GLN A 88 -0.42 14.91 3.22
C GLN A 88 -1.55 15.95 3.08
N GLU A 89 -1.64 16.90 4.02
CA GLU A 89 -2.62 17.99 3.99
C GLU A 89 -2.21 19.08 2.98
N GLU A 90 -0.93 19.46 2.95
CA GLU A 90 -0.40 20.39 1.93
C GLU A 90 -0.56 19.84 0.50
N LEU A 91 -0.31 18.53 0.33
CA LEU A 91 -0.54 17.85 -0.94
C LEU A 91 -2.02 17.84 -1.32
N ALA A 92 -2.90 17.66 -0.33
CA ALA A 92 -4.34 17.65 -0.52
C ALA A 92 -4.88 19.04 -0.94
N GLU A 93 -4.42 20.10 -0.30
CA GLU A 93 -4.75 21.49 -0.68
C GLU A 93 -4.24 21.82 -2.08
N SER A 94 -2.99 21.46 -2.40
CA SER A 94 -2.39 21.74 -3.70
C SER A 94 -3.14 21.03 -4.86
N LEU A 95 -3.66 19.84 -4.60
CA LEU A 95 -4.40 19.02 -5.57
C LEU A 95 -5.92 19.22 -5.52
N GLY A 96 -6.45 20.00 -4.55
CA GLY A 96 -7.89 20.18 -4.35
C GLY A 96 -8.65 18.89 -4.03
N VAL A 97 -7.98 17.90 -3.41
CA VAL A 97 -8.55 16.59 -3.09
C VAL A 97 -8.55 16.35 -1.58
N PRO A 98 -9.42 15.47 -1.05
CA PRO A 98 -9.36 15.12 0.37
C PRO A 98 -8.07 14.37 0.70
N GLN A 99 -7.52 14.58 1.90
CA GLN A 99 -6.30 13.94 2.41
C GLN A 99 -6.32 12.40 2.33
N GLN A 100 -7.49 11.78 2.47
CA GLN A 100 -7.64 10.33 2.31
C GLN A 100 -7.33 9.85 0.88
N ALA A 101 -7.66 10.64 -0.14
CA ALA A 101 -7.35 10.30 -1.53
C ALA A 101 -5.83 10.30 -1.78
N VAL A 102 -5.12 11.29 -1.21
CA VAL A 102 -3.65 11.36 -1.24
C VAL A 102 -3.05 10.16 -0.51
N SER A 103 -3.53 9.85 0.70
CA SER A 103 -3.05 8.70 1.50
C SER A 103 -3.24 7.36 0.79
N ALA A 104 -4.41 7.14 0.18
CA ALA A 104 -4.69 5.92 -0.58
C ALA A 104 -3.81 5.85 -1.84
N ARG A 105 -3.57 6.99 -2.49
CA ARG A 105 -2.75 7.05 -3.70
C ARG A 105 -1.28 6.79 -3.42
N LEU A 106 -0.71 7.41 -2.39
CA LEU A 106 0.65 7.17 -1.94
C LEU A 106 0.88 5.69 -1.59
N ARG A 107 -0.10 5.05 -0.95
CA ARG A 107 -0.07 3.60 -0.68
C ARG A 107 -0.12 2.77 -1.96
N ALA A 108 -0.97 3.11 -2.92
CA ALA A 108 -1.05 2.42 -4.21
C ALA A 108 0.24 2.55 -5.04
N MET A 109 0.98 3.65 -4.88
CA MET A 109 2.29 3.87 -5.50
C MET A 109 3.46 3.22 -4.74
N GLY A 110 3.21 2.69 -3.53
CA GLY A 110 4.26 2.09 -2.70
C GLY A 110 5.19 3.10 -2.03
N ILE A 111 4.77 4.37 -1.91
CA ILE A 111 5.56 5.42 -1.28
C ILE A 111 5.41 5.33 0.24
N ILE A 112 6.54 5.33 0.97
CA ILE A 112 6.59 5.19 2.42
C ILE A 112 7.25 6.43 3.02
N GLN A 113 6.65 6.99 4.06
CA GLN A 113 7.26 8.07 4.83
C GLN A 113 8.45 7.53 5.63
N LYS A 114 9.63 8.09 5.38
CA LYS A 114 10.84 7.84 6.16
C LYS A 114 11.26 9.14 6.84
N GLN A 115 11.69 9.05 8.08
CA GLN A 115 12.31 10.19 8.75
C GLN A 115 13.66 10.49 8.10
N GLY A 116 13.99 11.78 8.01
CA GLY A 116 15.30 12.23 7.55
C GLY A 116 16.43 11.72 8.45
N HIS A 117 17.63 11.62 7.90
CA HIS A 117 18.81 11.27 8.67
C HIS A 117 19.35 12.52 9.38
N TRP A 118 19.75 12.36 10.63
CA TRP A 118 20.45 13.41 11.36
C TRP A 118 21.86 13.56 10.81
N VAL A 119 22.17 14.72 10.23
CA VAL A 119 23.51 15.11 9.81
C VAL A 119 24.08 16.05 10.89
N LEU A 120 25.24 15.70 11.43
CA LEU A 120 25.81 16.36 12.63
C LEU A 120 26.16 17.84 12.40
N TYR A 121 26.50 18.22 11.16
CA TYR A 121 26.86 19.58 10.78
C TYR A 121 26.44 19.89 9.35
N GLU A 122 26.05 21.14 9.12
CA GLU A 122 25.93 21.70 7.78
C GLU A 122 27.34 22.05 7.25
N LEU A 123 27.81 21.30 6.25
CA LEU A 123 29.13 21.51 5.67
C LEU A 123 29.08 22.65 4.66
N LYS A 124 30.05 23.58 4.75
CA LYS A 124 30.26 24.60 3.73
C LYS A 124 30.89 23.97 2.49
N SER A 125 30.69 24.55 1.31
CA SER A 125 31.24 24.04 0.04
C SER A 125 32.75 23.78 0.10
N ARG A 126 33.50 24.66 0.76
CA ARG A 126 34.95 24.50 0.97
C ARG A 126 35.31 23.25 1.78
N ASP A 127 34.54 22.96 2.83
CA ASP A 127 34.77 21.78 3.67
C ASP A 127 34.38 20.50 2.93
N VAL A 128 33.35 20.56 2.08
CA VAL A 128 32.97 19.46 1.19
C VAL A 128 34.11 19.14 0.22
N GLU A 129 34.64 20.14 -0.49
CA GLU A 129 35.76 19.95 -1.42
C GLU A 129 37.00 19.39 -0.72
N ARG A 130 37.36 19.95 0.45
CA ARG A 130 38.52 19.47 1.22
C ARG A 130 38.34 18.02 1.65
N ARG A 131 37.14 17.63 2.11
CA ARG A 131 36.83 16.24 2.49
C ARG A 131 36.87 15.33 1.27
N PHE A 132 36.28 15.74 0.15
CA PHE A 132 36.28 14.98 -1.09
C PHE A 132 37.70 14.70 -1.58
N PHE A 133 38.52 15.74 -1.71
CA PHE A 133 39.92 15.62 -2.13
C PHE A 133 40.72 14.73 -1.18
N THR A 134 40.57 14.91 0.14
CA THR A 134 41.28 14.08 1.12
C THR A 134 40.90 12.60 0.97
N CYS A 135 39.60 12.30 0.83
CA CYS A 135 39.12 10.93 0.61
C CYS A 135 39.67 10.34 -0.68
N GLU A 136 39.65 11.08 -1.79
CA GLU A 136 40.18 10.66 -3.08
C GLU A 136 41.65 10.25 -2.97
N GLN A 137 42.48 11.10 -2.35
CA GLN A 137 43.91 10.81 -2.14
C GLN A 137 44.13 9.56 -1.28
N LEU A 138 43.32 9.37 -0.23
CA LEU A 138 43.40 8.19 0.64
C LEU A 138 43.00 6.90 -0.10
N ILE A 139 41.96 6.96 -0.94
CA ILE A 139 41.51 5.83 -1.77
C ILE A 139 42.59 5.44 -2.79
N GLN A 140 43.15 6.42 -3.51
CA GLN A 140 44.23 6.15 -4.46
C GLN A 140 45.44 5.50 -3.78
N ARG A 141 45.81 5.98 -2.58
CA ARG A 141 46.89 5.39 -1.78
C ARG A 141 46.58 3.95 -1.40
N GLN A 142 45.34 3.66 -0.96
CA GLN A 142 44.90 2.32 -0.58
C GLN A 142 44.95 1.34 -1.76
N GLN A 143 44.54 1.78 -2.96
CA GLN A 143 44.58 0.97 -4.17
C GLN A 143 46.01 0.63 -4.60
N ARG A 144 46.97 1.55 -4.41
CA ARG A 144 48.38 1.30 -4.71
C ARG A 144 49.04 0.36 -3.70
N LYS A 145 48.76 0.56 -2.41
CA LYS A 145 49.25 -0.30 -1.33
C LYS A 145 48.32 -0.24 -0.13
N VAL A 146 47.79 -1.40 0.25
CA VAL A 146 46.92 -1.54 1.42
C VAL A 146 47.67 -1.10 2.68
N PHE A 147 47.19 -0.05 3.34
CA PHE A 147 47.86 0.54 4.51
C PHE A 147 47.00 0.59 5.78
N LEU A 148 45.73 0.19 5.70
CA LEU A 148 44.80 0.18 6.85
C LEU A 148 45.33 -0.63 8.04
N HIS A 149 46.07 -1.72 7.80
CA HIS A 149 46.68 -2.54 8.87
C HIS A 149 47.73 -1.80 9.71
N ARG A 150 48.17 -0.62 9.28
CA ARG A 150 49.16 0.21 9.97
C ARG A 150 48.54 1.39 10.73
N ILE A 151 47.24 1.62 10.55
CA ILE A 151 46.56 2.77 11.15
C ILE A 151 46.20 2.43 12.59
N VAL A 152 46.56 3.33 13.50
CA VAL A 152 46.07 3.34 14.88
C VAL A 152 45.24 4.62 15.04
N THR A 153 43.98 4.48 15.47
CA THR A 153 43.06 5.60 15.68
C THR A 153 42.74 5.75 17.16
N GLY A 154 42.65 6.99 17.64
CA GLY A 154 42.13 7.31 18.97
C GLY A 154 41.14 8.48 18.87
N ASP A 155 40.04 8.39 19.61
CA ASP A 155 39.03 9.44 19.75
C ASP A 155 38.49 9.43 21.19
N GLU A 156 38.05 10.59 21.67
CA GLU A 156 37.51 10.75 23.02
C GLU A 156 35.99 10.80 22.97
N LYS A 157 35.33 9.99 23.79
CA LYS A 157 33.87 9.96 23.88
C LYS A 157 33.41 10.06 25.31
N TRP A 158 32.52 11.03 25.56
CA TRP A 158 31.84 11.16 26.85
C TRP A 158 30.88 9.99 27.10
N ILE A 159 30.95 9.41 28.30
CA ILE A 159 30.03 8.36 28.76
C ILE A 159 29.10 8.97 29.82
N PHE A 160 27.89 9.30 29.42
CA PHE A 160 26.84 9.81 30.31
C PHE A 160 25.86 8.70 30.69
N TYR A 161 25.31 8.76 31.91
CA TYR A 161 24.15 7.95 32.28
C TYR A 161 22.90 8.50 31.57
N ASN A 162 22.37 7.74 30.60
CA ASN A 162 21.21 8.15 29.80
C ASN A 162 20.14 7.04 29.74
N PRO A 163 19.04 7.14 30.52
CA PRO A 163 17.97 6.15 30.47
C PRO A 163 17.20 6.26 29.14
N LYS A 164 17.23 5.18 28.34
CA LYS A 164 16.49 5.11 27.07
C LYS A 164 14.98 5.07 27.33
N LYS A 165 14.21 5.85 26.56
CA LYS A 165 12.74 5.76 26.54
C LYS A 165 12.31 4.35 26.08
N LYS A 166 11.53 3.65 26.89
CA LYS A 166 10.95 2.35 26.55
C LYS A 166 9.74 2.54 25.63
N LYS A 167 9.65 1.75 24.56
CA LYS A 167 8.45 1.62 23.74
C LYS A 167 7.71 0.37 24.18
N TYR A 168 6.41 0.48 24.43
CA TYR A 168 5.56 -0.63 24.82
C TYR A 168 4.63 -0.99 23.66
N TYR A 169 4.40 -2.28 23.44
CA TYR A 169 3.39 -2.77 22.51
C TYR A 169 2.12 -3.05 23.30
N ALA A 170 1.14 -2.16 23.23
CA ALA A 170 -0.20 -2.42 23.75
C ALA A 170 -1.09 -2.92 22.59
N LYS A 171 -1.88 -3.97 22.82
CA LYS A 171 -3.02 -4.25 21.94
C LYS A 171 -3.98 -3.08 22.09
N SER A 172 -4.36 -2.48 20.97
CA SER A 172 -5.36 -1.43 20.90
C SER A 172 -6.75 -2.02 21.17
N GLU A 173 -7.03 -2.30 22.45
CA GLU A 173 -8.38 -2.31 22.98
C GLU A 173 -8.58 -0.98 23.70
N ILE A 174 -9.66 -0.31 23.31
CA ILE A 174 -10.05 1.03 23.71
C ILE A 174 -10.12 1.12 25.24
N VAL A 175 -9.32 1.99 25.85
CA VAL A 175 -9.73 2.65 27.10
C VAL A 175 -9.44 4.13 26.93
N ALA A 176 -10.53 4.88 26.76
CA ALA A 176 -10.57 6.29 27.07
C ALA A 176 -9.98 6.48 28.48
N ILE A 177 -8.80 7.07 28.56
CA ILE A 177 -8.40 7.77 29.77
C ILE A 177 -8.49 9.24 29.39
N ASP A 178 -9.51 9.83 29.99
CA ASP A 178 -10.01 11.17 29.77
C ASP A 178 -8.91 12.22 29.74
N LEU A 179 -9.07 13.12 28.78
CA LEU A 179 -8.69 14.51 28.92
C LEU A 179 -9.14 15.00 30.31
N ASN A 180 -8.22 15.18 31.26
CA ASN A 180 -8.45 16.15 32.32
C ASN A 180 -7.32 17.17 32.37
N ILE A 181 -7.66 18.26 31.70
CA ILE A 181 -7.18 19.63 31.77
C ILE A 181 -6.79 20.04 33.20
N ASN A 182 -5.68 20.77 33.30
CA ASN A 182 -5.32 21.75 34.33
C ASN A 182 -6.33 21.99 35.46
N THR A 183 -5.87 21.83 36.71
CA THR A 183 -6.23 22.73 37.82
C THR A 183 -4.98 23.00 38.67
N LYS A 184 -4.53 24.25 38.66
CA LYS A 184 -3.73 24.86 39.73
C LYS A 184 -4.58 24.86 41.01
N ALA A 185 -4.00 24.50 42.15
CA ALA A 185 -4.27 25.13 43.45
C ALA A 185 -3.27 24.64 44.53
N GLU A 186 -2.40 25.56 44.94
CA GLU A 186 -2.10 25.95 46.33
C GLU A 186 -1.53 24.98 47.38
N HIS A 187 -0.62 25.58 48.18
CA HIS A 187 0.07 25.15 49.41
C HIS A 187 1.28 24.20 49.23
N SER A 188 2.50 24.53 49.68
CA SER A 188 2.92 25.37 50.82
C SER A 188 4.17 26.19 50.54
#